data_AF-A0A935NWE3-F1
#
_entry.id   AF-A0A935NWE3-F1
#
_cell.length_a   1.000
_cell.length_b   1.000
_cell.length_c   1.000
_cell.angle_alpha   90.00
_cell.angle_beta   90.00
_cell.angle_gamma   90.00
#
_symmetry.space_group_name_H-M   'P 1'
#
loop_
_entity.id
_entity.type
_entity.pdbx_description
1 polymer ?
#
loop_
_entity_poly.entity_id
_entity_poly.type
_entity_poly.pdbx_seq_one_letter_code
_entity_poly.pdbx_strand_id
1 'polypeptide(L)'
;MLGIGGQFSMLDSYYTSYLPEASRDANLFGCWHAACFHKEPLRGNWQQAILSNYTEVRGYEVVAELDSGVVLFLPQHGERVVVSPDAVVLDLSFDGGIQRRVPGGVVCRTLPSECSLQLDDEAVVARLQEQLRTQKKVPLMQIFELLGTADCVLHPEALTDSYFVWHKGLARLWEKQWVTANLDYGVFVPEELEPYLTRRKPRA
;
A
#
# COMPACT_ATOMS: atom_id res chain seq x y z
N MET A 1 -7.95 5.38 -6.31
CA MET A 1 -7.01 4.25 -6.19
C MET A 1 -7.06 3.67 -4.78
N LEU A 2 -6.89 2.35 -4.59
CA LEU A 2 -7.11 1.65 -3.31
C LEU A 2 -6.05 1.91 -2.22
N GLY A 3 -4.82 2.33 -2.56
CA GLY A 3 -3.79 2.68 -1.58
C GLY A 3 -3.32 1.51 -0.68
N ILE A 4 -3.33 0.29 -1.22
CA ILE A 4 -3.00 -0.94 -0.49
C ILE A 4 -1.48 -1.03 -0.27
N GLY A 5 -1.07 -1.14 1.00
CA GLY A 5 0.34 -1.33 1.36
C GLY A 5 0.96 -2.55 0.66
N GLY A 6 2.19 -2.42 0.17
CA GLY A 6 2.87 -3.48 -0.56
C GLY A 6 2.43 -3.67 -2.02
N GLN A 7 1.39 -2.95 -2.49
CA GLN A 7 0.92 -2.99 -3.88
C GLN A 7 1.17 -1.69 -4.64
N PHE A 8 1.35 -0.58 -3.93
CA PHE A 8 1.49 0.75 -4.51
C PHE A 8 2.73 1.47 -3.99
N SER A 9 3.38 2.24 -4.86
CA SER A 9 4.38 3.25 -4.51
C SER A 9 3.77 4.64 -4.63
N MET A 10 4.05 5.53 -3.69
CA MET A 10 3.63 6.92 -3.75
C MET A 10 4.81 7.78 -4.19
N LEU A 11 4.68 8.38 -5.37
CA LEU A 11 5.63 9.34 -5.90
C LEU A 11 5.24 10.74 -5.47
N ASP A 12 5.74 11.17 -4.31
CA ASP A 12 5.62 12.52 -3.81
C ASP A 12 6.59 13.53 -4.46
N SER A 13 6.03 14.65 -4.94
CA SER A 13 6.77 15.80 -5.45
C SER A 13 7.84 16.37 -4.49
N TYR A 14 7.73 16.13 -3.18
CA TYR A 14 8.76 16.54 -2.22
C TYR A 14 10.14 15.89 -2.46
N TYR A 15 10.19 14.77 -3.17
CA TYR A 15 11.43 14.06 -3.48
C TYR A 15 12.07 14.50 -4.81
N THR A 16 11.53 15.53 -5.47
CA THR A 16 12.02 16.03 -6.76
C THR A 16 13.43 16.59 -6.76
N SER A 17 13.94 17.02 -5.60
CA SER A 17 15.34 17.46 -5.46
C SER A 17 16.34 16.34 -5.76
N TYR A 18 15.93 15.08 -5.63
CA TYR A 18 16.75 13.89 -5.89
C TYR A 18 16.63 13.37 -7.34
N LEU A 19 15.73 13.95 -8.13
CA LEU A 19 15.58 13.60 -9.54
C LEU A 19 16.52 14.42 -10.42
N PRO A 20 17.05 13.82 -11.52
CA PRO A 20 17.66 14.58 -12.60
C PRO A 20 16.70 15.66 -13.09
N GLU A 21 17.21 16.85 -13.42
CA GLU A 21 16.39 18.00 -13.81
C GLU A 21 15.49 17.68 -15.02
N ALA A 22 15.99 16.89 -15.97
CA ALA A 22 15.24 16.41 -17.14
C ALA A 22 14.10 15.43 -16.82
N SER A 23 14.02 14.92 -15.58
CA SER A 23 13.05 13.91 -15.14
C SER A 23 11.98 14.46 -14.20
N ARG A 24 11.90 15.78 -14.01
CA ARG A 24 10.89 16.45 -13.17
C ARG A 24 9.59 16.73 -13.93
N ASP A 25 9.08 15.73 -14.66
CA ASP A 25 7.75 15.83 -15.29
C ASP A 25 6.66 15.71 -14.22
N ALA A 26 5.69 16.63 -14.24
CA ALA A 26 4.54 16.64 -13.34
C ALA A 26 3.70 15.35 -13.43
N ASN A 27 3.74 14.67 -14.58
CA ASN A 27 2.99 13.43 -14.81
C ASN A 27 3.54 12.21 -14.06
N LEU A 28 4.72 12.31 -13.44
CA LEU A 28 5.33 11.20 -12.70
C LEU A 28 4.83 11.13 -11.25
N PHE A 29 4.25 12.19 -10.71
CA PHE A 29 3.80 12.23 -9.31
C PHE A 29 2.45 11.52 -9.12
N GLY A 30 2.27 10.95 -7.93
CA GLY A 30 1.06 10.25 -7.53
C GLY A 30 1.30 8.78 -7.19
N CYS A 31 0.22 8.02 -7.08
CA CYS A 31 0.31 6.61 -6.76
C CYS A 31 0.55 5.78 -8.02
N TRP A 32 1.49 4.84 -7.96
CA TRP A 32 1.80 3.88 -9.00
C TRP A 32 1.64 2.47 -8.46
N HIS A 33 1.17 1.52 -9.28
CA HIS A 33 1.29 0.11 -8.92
C HIS A 33 2.78 -0.25 -8.83
N ALA A 34 3.18 -0.98 -7.79
CA ALA A 34 4.55 -1.41 -7.59
C ALA A 34 5.07 -2.19 -8.82
N ALA A 35 4.23 -3.08 -9.36
CA ALA A 35 4.55 -3.86 -10.57
C ALA A 35 4.76 -2.98 -11.82
N CYS A 36 4.05 -1.85 -11.95
CA CYS A 36 4.27 -0.91 -13.04
C CYS A 36 5.56 -0.12 -12.80
N PHE A 37 5.75 0.37 -11.58
CA PHE A 37 6.91 1.19 -11.23
C PHE A 37 8.24 0.42 -11.28
N HIS A 38 8.22 -0.90 -11.05
CA HIS A 38 9.39 -1.78 -11.20
C HIS A 38 10.09 -1.61 -12.57
N LYS A 39 9.32 -1.29 -13.62
CA LYS A 39 9.83 -1.12 -14.99
C LYS A 39 10.38 0.28 -15.25
N GLU A 40 10.13 1.23 -14.35
CA GLU A 40 10.54 2.62 -14.54
C GLU A 40 12.05 2.78 -14.33
N PRO A 41 12.75 3.52 -15.21
CA PRO A 41 14.17 3.82 -15.05
C PRO A 41 14.49 4.61 -13.77
N LEU A 42 13.52 5.40 -13.29
CA LEU A 42 13.70 6.30 -12.15
C LEU A 42 13.53 5.63 -10.79
N ARG A 43 13.19 4.33 -10.73
CA ARG A 43 12.89 3.65 -9.46
C ARG A 43 14.03 3.73 -8.45
N GLY A 44 15.28 3.62 -8.90
CA GLY A 44 16.45 3.69 -8.02
C GLY A 44 16.65 5.09 -7.43
N ASN A 45 16.48 6.14 -8.24
CA ASN A 45 16.50 7.53 -7.76
C ASN A 45 15.40 7.75 -6.72
N TRP A 46 14.22 7.17 -6.95
CA TRP A 46 13.09 7.31 -6.03
C TRP A 46 13.32 6.58 -4.71
N GLN A 47 13.80 5.34 -4.77
CA GLN A 47 14.17 4.58 -3.59
C GLN A 47 15.18 5.34 -2.75
N GLN A 48 16.24 5.88 -3.37
CA GLN A 48 17.26 6.67 -2.68
C GLN A 48 16.68 7.93 -2.04
N ALA A 49 15.79 8.65 -2.73
CA ALA A 49 15.15 9.84 -2.18
C ALA A 49 14.30 9.52 -0.94
N ILE A 50 13.55 8.42 -0.98
CA ILE A 50 12.78 7.93 0.17
C ILE A 50 13.73 7.58 1.32
N LEU A 51 14.79 6.82 1.05
CA LEU A 51 15.78 6.45 2.06
C LEU A 51 16.38 7.69 2.73
N SER A 52 16.88 8.65 1.94
CA SER A 52 17.43 9.92 2.42
C SER A 52 16.45 10.66 3.31
N ASN A 53 15.18 10.77 2.89
CA ASN A 53 14.15 11.42 3.70
C ASN A 53 13.90 10.69 5.02
N TYR A 54 13.81 9.36 5.01
CA TYR A 54 13.61 8.60 6.24
C TYR A 54 14.81 8.73 7.19
N THR A 55 16.04 8.65 6.69
CA THR A 55 17.24 8.67 7.54
C THR A 55 17.64 10.07 7.97
N GLU A 56 17.64 11.05 7.07
CA GLU A 56 18.18 12.38 7.31
C GLU A 56 17.14 13.35 7.89
N VAL A 57 15.87 13.20 7.50
CA VAL A 57 14.79 14.12 7.92
C VAL A 57 13.97 13.52 9.05
N ARG A 58 13.58 12.24 8.93
CA ARG A 58 12.70 11.58 9.91
C ARG A 58 13.47 10.88 11.03
N GLY A 59 14.80 10.80 10.95
CA GLY A 59 15.66 10.24 11.99
C GLY A 59 15.54 8.72 12.15
N TYR A 60 15.18 8.00 11.09
CA TYR A 60 15.25 6.55 11.06
C TYR A 60 16.70 6.08 10.92
N GLU A 61 17.00 4.93 11.49
CA GLU A 61 18.29 4.25 11.41
C GLU A 61 18.18 3.01 10.51
N VAL A 62 19.20 2.75 9.71
CA VAL A 62 19.29 1.51 8.91
C VAL A 62 19.60 0.33 9.84
N VAL A 63 18.78 -0.71 9.78
CA VAL A 63 18.94 -1.92 10.59
C VAL A 63 19.45 -3.09 9.75
N ALA A 64 19.02 -3.17 8.49
CA ALA A 64 19.44 -4.21 7.57
C ALA A 64 19.29 -3.77 6.12
N GLU A 65 20.16 -4.29 5.26
CA GLU A 65 20.06 -4.21 3.80
C GLU A 65 19.86 -5.64 3.28
N LEU A 66 18.75 -5.88 2.60
CA LEU A 66 18.31 -7.19 2.12
C LEU A 66 17.95 -7.09 0.64
N ASP A 67 17.83 -8.23 -0.04
CA ASP A 67 17.37 -8.28 -1.42
C ASP A 67 15.92 -7.74 -1.52
N SER A 68 15.11 -7.99 -0.49
CA SER A 68 13.75 -7.46 -0.35
C SER A 68 13.67 -5.94 -0.07
N GLY A 69 14.79 -5.28 0.27
CA GLY A 69 14.86 -3.84 0.53
C GLY A 69 15.66 -3.47 1.78
N VAL A 70 15.64 -2.17 2.11
CA VAL A 70 16.35 -1.64 3.28
C VAL A 70 15.38 -1.48 4.45
N VAL A 71 15.69 -2.15 5.56
CA VAL A 71 14.90 -2.08 6.79
C VAL A 71 15.39 -0.92 7.64
N LEU A 72 14.44 -0.06 8.02
CA LEU A 72 14.67 1.12 8.82
C LEU A 72 13.92 1.04 10.15
N PHE A 73 14.48 1.65 11.19
CA PHE A 73 13.91 1.70 12.54
C PHE A 73 13.89 3.12 13.07
N LEU A 74 12.81 3.52 13.73
CA LEU A 74 12.70 4.81 14.41
C LEU A 74 12.86 4.61 15.92
N PRO A 75 14.01 4.97 16.54
CA PRO A 75 14.27 4.67 17.95
C PRO A 75 13.26 5.25 18.93
N GLN A 76 12.71 6.43 18.62
CA GLN A 76 11.80 7.16 19.51
C GLN A 76 10.45 6.45 19.68
N HIS A 77 9.98 5.74 18.66
CA HIS A 77 8.64 5.12 18.64
C HIS A 77 8.69 3.60 18.52
N GLY A 78 9.85 3.06 18.16
CA GLY A 78 10.03 1.63 17.91
C GLY A 78 9.41 1.17 16.58
N GLU A 79 9.05 2.10 15.70
CA GLU A 79 8.47 1.81 14.39
C GLU A 79 9.52 1.20 13.47
N ARG A 80 9.10 0.25 12.64
CA ARG A 80 9.94 -0.34 11.60
C ARG A 80 9.26 -0.25 10.26
N VAL A 81 10.01 0.14 9.25
CA VAL A 81 9.55 0.15 7.87
C VAL A 81 10.60 -0.54 7.00
N VAL A 82 10.18 -1.03 5.84
CA VAL A 82 11.10 -1.40 4.75
C VAL A 82 10.83 -0.50 3.55
N VAL A 83 11.90 -0.08 2.89
CA VAL A 83 11.85 0.57 1.58
C VAL A 83 12.34 -0.44 0.54
N SER A 84 11.42 -0.94 -0.29
CA SER A 84 11.73 -1.94 -1.31
C SER A 84 12.54 -1.35 -2.47
N PRO A 85 13.17 -2.19 -3.32
CA PRO A 85 13.80 -1.75 -4.58
C PRO A 85 12.87 -0.98 -5.52
N ASP A 86 11.56 -1.23 -5.42
CA ASP A 86 10.51 -0.56 -6.19
C ASP A 86 9.95 0.67 -5.47
N ALA A 87 10.72 1.21 -4.52
CA ALA A 87 10.38 2.39 -3.74
C ALA A 87 9.02 2.27 -2.99
N VAL A 88 8.55 1.04 -2.75
CA VAL A 88 7.38 0.79 -1.92
C VAL A 88 7.82 0.88 -0.47
N VAL A 89 7.12 1.70 0.31
CA VAL A 89 7.33 1.76 1.76
C VAL A 89 6.30 0.89 2.43
N LEU A 90 6.76 -0.04 3.27
CA LEU A 90 5.91 -0.93 4.02
C LEU A 90 6.18 -0.83 5.52
N ASP A 91 5.13 -0.61 6.30
CA ASP A 91 5.17 -0.71 7.76
C ASP A 91 5.28 -2.19 8.16
N LEU A 92 6.27 -2.51 8.98
CA LEU A 92 6.51 -3.85 9.52
C LEU A 92 5.88 -4.05 10.91
N SER A 93 5.10 -3.08 11.36
CA SER A 93 4.40 -3.07 12.65
C SER A 93 2.93 -3.42 12.43
N PHE A 94 2.55 -4.64 12.77
CA PHE A 94 1.18 -5.13 12.61
C PHE A 94 0.50 -5.33 13.96
N ASP A 95 -0.82 -5.14 14.02
CA ASP A 95 -1.62 -5.20 15.26
C ASP A 95 -1.78 -6.63 15.84
N GLY A 96 -0.87 -7.55 15.53
CA GLY A 96 -0.85 -8.92 16.05
C GLY A 96 -1.92 -9.83 15.45
N GLY A 97 -2.50 -9.46 14.30
CA GLY A 97 -3.42 -10.29 13.54
C GLY A 97 -2.82 -11.63 13.12
N ILE A 98 -3.68 -12.58 12.76
CA ILE A 98 -3.28 -13.91 12.27
C ILE A 98 -2.39 -13.73 11.05
N GLN A 99 -1.15 -14.21 11.14
CA GLN A 99 -0.26 -14.34 9.98
C GLN A 99 -0.61 -15.63 9.26
N ARG A 100 -0.82 -15.54 7.95
CA ARG A 100 -1.00 -16.71 7.10
C ARG A 100 0.27 -16.95 6.30
N ARG A 101 0.88 -18.12 6.50
CA ARG A 101 2.02 -18.58 5.69
C ARG A 101 1.60 -18.78 4.24
N VAL A 102 2.45 -18.33 3.33
CA VAL A 102 2.33 -18.50 1.87
C VAL A 102 3.71 -18.81 1.30
N PRO A 103 3.83 -19.31 0.06
CA PRO A 103 5.14 -19.45 -0.57
C PRO A 103 5.91 -18.12 -0.57
N GLY A 104 7.15 -18.12 -0.09
CA GLY A 104 8.03 -16.95 -0.07
C GLY A 104 7.84 -15.97 1.09
N GLY A 105 6.91 -16.21 2.02
CA GLY A 105 6.76 -15.35 3.20
C GLY A 105 5.45 -15.51 3.97
N VAL A 106 4.93 -14.40 4.47
CA VAL A 106 3.66 -14.34 5.22
C VAL A 106 2.74 -13.26 4.71
N VAL A 107 1.44 -13.48 4.87
CA VAL A 107 0.44 -12.43 4.74
C VAL A 107 0.06 -11.94 6.12
N CYS A 108 0.33 -10.67 6.40
CA CYS A 108 -0.03 -9.98 7.63
C CYS A 108 -1.31 -9.16 7.42
N ARG A 109 -2.32 -9.37 8.26
CA ARG A 109 -3.56 -8.60 8.20
C ARG A 109 -3.38 -7.20 8.76
N THR A 110 -3.94 -6.21 8.05
CA THR A 110 -4.04 -4.84 8.56
C THR A 110 -5.32 -4.67 9.38
N LEU A 111 -5.36 -3.66 10.25
CA LEU A 111 -6.63 -3.21 10.78
C LEU A 111 -7.50 -2.64 9.66
N PRO A 112 -8.83 -2.80 9.74
CA PRO A 112 -9.74 -2.13 8.83
C PRO A 112 -9.51 -0.62 8.85
N SER A 113 -9.29 -0.03 7.69
CA SER A 113 -9.12 1.43 7.53
C SER A 113 -10.17 2.00 6.60
N GLU A 114 -10.58 3.24 6.82
CA GLU A 114 -11.41 3.95 5.85
C GLU A 114 -10.64 4.15 4.54
N CYS A 115 -11.29 3.89 3.40
CA CYS A 115 -10.73 4.10 2.08
C CYS A 115 -11.82 4.66 1.15
N SER A 116 -11.46 5.69 0.40
CA SER A 116 -12.30 6.33 -0.60
C SER A 116 -11.75 6.04 -1.99
N LEU A 117 -12.61 5.52 -2.87
CA LEU A 117 -12.32 5.32 -4.27
C LEU A 117 -13.07 6.36 -5.09
N GLN A 118 -12.31 7.22 -5.75
CA GLN A 118 -12.79 8.05 -6.85
C GLN A 118 -12.51 7.34 -8.17
N LEU A 119 -13.52 7.21 -9.03
CA LEU A 119 -13.43 6.59 -10.35
C LEU A 119 -14.21 7.43 -11.37
N ASP A 120 -13.66 7.54 -12.58
CA ASP A 120 -14.33 8.27 -13.67
C ASP A 120 -15.54 7.51 -14.24
N ASP A 121 -15.54 6.18 -14.11
CA ASP A 121 -16.63 5.31 -14.56
C ASP A 121 -17.77 5.25 -13.51
N GLU A 122 -18.78 6.10 -13.70
CA GLU A 122 -19.98 6.15 -12.85
C GLU A 122 -20.73 4.80 -12.79
N ALA A 123 -20.67 3.98 -13.85
CA ALA A 123 -21.35 2.69 -13.88
C ALA A 123 -20.65 1.67 -12.99
N VAL A 124 -19.31 1.67 -12.97
CA VAL A 124 -18.51 0.86 -12.03
C VAL A 124 -18.78 1.31 -10.59
N VAL A 125 -18.81 2.62 -10.32
CA VAL A 125 -19.11 3.15 -8.99
C VAL A 125 -20.51 2.71 -8.52
N ALA A 126 -21.53 2.90 -9.36
CA ALA A 126 -22.90 2.49 -9.04
C ALA A 126 -23.00 0.97 -8.74
N ARG A 127 -22.29 0.15 -9.53
CA ARG A 127 -22.21 -1.30 -9.30
C ARG A 127 -21.58 -1.63 -7.94
N LEU A 128 -20.45 -1.00 -7.60
CA LEU A 128 -19.78 -1.22 -6.32
C LEU A 128 -20.67 -0.79 -5.14
N GLN A 129 -21.31 0.37 -5.25
CA GLN A 129 -22.24 0.87 -4.25
C GLN A 129 -23.39 -0.11 -4.01
N GLU A 130 -23.98 -0.65 -5.07
CA GLU A 130 -25.07 -1.63 -4.95
C GLU A 130 -24.60 -2.97 -4.36
N GLN A 131 -23.46 -3.49 -4.80
CA GLN A 131 -22.88 -4.71 -4.24
C GLN A 131 -22.58 -4.56 -2.73
N LEU A 132 -22.02 -3.42 -2.31
CA LEU A 132 -21.78 -3.13 -0.90
C LEU A 132 -23.10 -3.02 -0.11
N ARG A 133 -24.15 -2.39 -0.67
CA ARG A 133 -25.45 -2.31 0.01
C ARG A 133 -26.09 -3.67 0.23
N THR A 134 -26.02 -4.54 -0.77
CA THR A 134 -26.69 -5.85 -0.77
C THR A 134 -25.87 -6.93 -0.09
N GLN A 135 -24.61 -7.08 -0.48
CA GLN A 135 -23.72 -8.18 -0.06
C GLN A 135 -22.88 -7.82 1.17
N LYS A 136 -22.86 -6.55 1.57
CA LYS A 136 -22.07 -5.98 2.69
C LYS A 136 -20.56 -6.04 2.53
N LYS A 137 -20.04 -6.76 1.54
CA LYS A 137 -18.62 -6.82 1.21
C LYS A 137 -18.42 -7.08 -0.27
N VAL A 138 -17.33 -6.57 -0.83
CA VAL A 138 -16.88 -6.81 -2.20
C VAL A 138 -15.41 -7.26 -2.15
N PRO A 139 -15.05 -8.43 -2.71
CA PRO A 139 -13.65 -8.86 -2.76
C PRO A 139 -12.75 -7.85 -3.47
N LEU A 140 -11.55 -7.59 -2.96
CA LEU A 140 -10.64 -6.62 -3.57
C LEU A 140 -10.19 -7.04 -4.98
N MET A 141 -9.95 -8.34 -5.20
CA MET A 141 -9.62 -8.84 -6.54
C MET A 141 -10.71 -8.52 -7.57
N GLN A 142 -11.99 -8.60 -7.18
CA GLN A 142 -13.09 -8.20 -8.07
C GLN A 142 -13.03 -6.70 -8.40
N ILE A 143 -12.60 -5.85 -7.47
CA ILE A 143 -12.43 -4.42 -7.74
C ILE A 143 -11.29 -4.22 -8.75
N PHE A 144 -10.14 -4.87 -8.57
CA PHE A 144 -9.05 -4.81 -9.55
C PHE A 144 -9.45 -5.30 -10.94
N GLU A 145 -10.26 -6.36 -11.03
CA GLU A 145 -10.82 -6.83 -12.30
C GLU A 145 -11.74 -5.79 -12.96
N LEU A 146 -12.62 -5.16 -12.19
CA LEU A 146 -13.51 -4.10 -12.68
C LEU A 146 -12.73 -2.87 -13.18
N LEU A 147 -11.60 -2.59 -12.57
CA LEU A 147 -10.71 -1.49 -12.97
C LEU A 147 -9.76 -1.86 -14.11
N GLY A 148 -9.75 -3.12 -14.56
CA GLY A 148 -8.82 -3.58 -15.58
C GLY A 148 -7.36 -3.58 -15.14
N THR A 149 -7.09 -3.71 -13.83
CA THR A 149 -5.74 -3.64 -13.23
C THR A 149 -5.37 -4.90 -12.43
N ALA A 150 -6.09 -6.00 -12.64
CA ALA A 150 -5.83 -7.27 -11.95
C ALA A 150 -4.44 -7.86 -12.26
N ASP A 151 -3.92 -7.61 -13.46
CA ASP A 151 -2.58 -8.00 -13.90
C ASP A 151 -1.46 -7.16 -13.25
N CYS A 152 -1.81 -6.04 -12.61
CA CYS A 152 -0.88 -5.18 -11.89
C CYS A 152 -0.73 -5.54 -10.40
N VAL A 153 -1.46 -6.55 -9.91
CA VAL A 153 -1.37 -7.02 -8.52
C VAL A 153 -0.14 -7.90 -8.35
N LEU A 154 0.79 -7.47 -7.49
CA LEU A 154 2.07 -8.16 -7.27
C LEU A 154 1.92 -9.44 -6.44
N HIS A 155 1.04 -9.41 -5.44
CA HIS A 155 0.83 -10.51 -4.48
C HIS A 155 -0.68 -10.83 -4.38
N PRO A 156 -1.27 -11.52 -5.37
CA PRO A 156 -2.69 -11.87 -5.34
C PRO A 156 -3.06 -12.74 -4.12
N GLU A 157 -2.12 -13.54 -3.62
CA GLU A 157 -2.27 -14.29 -2.38
C GLU A 157 -2.52 -13.39 -1.17
N ALA A 158 -1.97 -12.17 -1.13
CA ALA A 158 -2.25 -11.21 -0.05
C ALA A 158 -3.70 -10.75 -0.04
N LEU A 159 -4.34 -10.75 -1.21
CA LEU A 159 -5.72 -10.32 -1.41
C LEU A 159 -6.74 -11.44 -1.20
N THR A 160 -6.30 -12.67 -0.89
CA THR A 160 -7.20 -13.75 -0.46
C THR A 160 -7.92 -13.33 0.81
N ASP A 161 -9.25 -13.42 0.80
CA ASP A 161 -10.12 -12.93 1.87
C ASP A 161 -9.95 -11.44 2.20
N SER A 162 -9.55 -10.61 1.23
CA SER A 162 -9.52 -9.15 1.38
C SER A 162 -10.75 -8.51 0.76
N TYR A 163 -11.33 -7.52 1.44
CA TYR A 163 -12.64 -6.98 1.11
C TYR A 163 -12.72 -5.46 1.26
N PHE A 164 -13.54 -4.86 0.41
CA PHE A 164 -14.18 -3.58 0.65
C PHE A 164 -15.48 -3.83 1.41
N VAL A 165 -15.61 -3.31 2.62
CA VAL A 165 -16.64 -3.69 3.59
C VAL A 165 -17.58 -2.51 3.84
N TRP A 166 -18.87 -2.76 3.67
CA TRP A 166 -19.91 -1.76 3.86
C TRP A 166 -19.90 -1.21 5.28
N HIS A 167 -19.97 0.12 5.38
CA HIS A 167 -20.16 0.83 6.64
C HIS A 167 -21.25 1.88 6.48
N LYS A 168 -22.32 1.78 7.28
CA LYS A 168 -23.49 2.67 7.19
C LYS A 168 -23.12 4.15 7.33
N GLY A 169 -22.15 4.45 8.20
CA GLY A 169 -21.69 5.82 8.43
C GLY A 169 -20.82 6.40 7.30
N LEU A 170 -20.17 5.55 6.49
CA LEU A 170 -19.37 5.99 5.35
C LEU A 170 -20.21 6.11 4.08
N ALA A 171 -21.30 5.36 3.98
CA ALA A 171 -22.23 5.41 2.85
C ALA A 171 -22.86 6.80 2.61
N ARG A 172 -22.86 7.69 3.61
CA ARG A 172 -23.30 9.08 3.47
C ARG A 172 -22.33 9.96 2.65
N LEU A 173 -21.10 9.49 2.44
CA LEU A 173 -20.05 10.17 1.67
C LEU A 173 -20.04 9.74 0.19
N TRP A 174 -20.98 8.88 -0.19
CA TRP A 174 -21.03 8.34 -1.54
C TRP A 174 -21.59 9.36 -2.52
N GLU A 175 -20.93 9.48 -3.67
CA GLU A 175 -21.35 10.33 -4.78
C GLU A 175 -21.31 9.52 -6.09
N LYS A 176 -21.62 10.16 -7.23
CA LYS A 176 -21.62 9.48 -8.53
C LYS A 176 -20.27 8.85 -8.89
N GLN A 177 -19.19 9.51 -8.49
CA GLN A 177 -17.82 9.10 -8.80
C GLN A 177 -17.08 8.59 -7.57
N TRP A 178 -17.73 8.50 -6.41
CA TRP A 178 -17.09 8.19 -5.14
C TRP A 178 -17.75 7.04 -4.41
N VAL A 179 -16.94 6.12 -3.91
CA VAL A 179 -17.37 5.08 -2.96
C VAL A 179 -16.38 5.00 -1.80
N THR A 180 -16.89 5.19 -0.58
CA THR A 180 -16.10 5.13 0.66
C THR A 180 -16.54 3.95 1.53
N ALA A 181 -15.61 3.12 1.93
CA ALA A 181 -15.89 1.92 2.72
C ALA A 181 -14.74 1.59 3.67
N ASN A 182 -14.94 0.59 4.54
CA ASN A 182 -13.83 0.03 5.29
C ASN A 182 -13.05 -0.93 4.39
N LEU A 183 -11.74 -0.87 4.42
CA LEU A 183 -10.83 -1.71 3.66
C LEU A 183 -10.19 -2.71 4.61
N ASP A 184 -10.47 -4.00 4.41
CA ASP A 184 -9.82 -5.12 5.13
C ASP A 184 -8.94 -5.87 4.14
N TYR A 185 -7.63 -5.89 4.38
CA TYR A 185 -6.69 -6.53 3.48
C TYR A 185 -5.50 -7.16 4.18
N GLY A 186 -4.88 -8.11 3.46
CA GLY A 186 -3.58 -8.65 3.79
C GLY A 186 -2.46 -7.91 3.06
N VAL A 187 -1.32 -7.80 3.72
CA VAL A 187 -0.05 -7.35 3.15
C VAL A 187 0.87 -8.56 3.07
N PHE A 188 1.45 -8.83 1.91
CA PHE A 188 2.52 -9.81 1.78
C PHE A 188 3.83 -9.24 2.33
N VAL A 189 4.51 -10.03 3.15
CA VAL A 189 5.83 -9.75 3.72
C VAL A 189 6.76 -10.91 3.32
N PRO A 190 7.81 -10.64 2.52
CA PRO A 190 8.84 -11.62 2.20
C PRO A 190 9.45 -12.28 3.45
N GLU A 191 9.87 -13.54 3.31
CA GLU A 191 10.46 -14.34 4.39
C GLU A 191 11.66 -13.65 5.07
N GLU A 192 12.51 -12.98 4.27
CA GLU A 192 13.67 -12.22 4.76
C GLU A 192 13.30 -11.09 5.73
N LEU A 193 12.08 -10.55 5.62
CA LEU A 193 11.59 -9.43 6.41
C LEU A 193 10.88 -9.87 7.70
N GLU A 194 10.57 -11.16 7.84
CA GLU A 194 9.85 -11.68 9.01
C GLU A 194 10.54 -11.43 10.35
N PRO A 195 11.88 -11.56 10.50
CA PRO A 195 12.58 -11.27 11.74
C PRO A 195 12.43 -9.81 12.21
N TYR A 196 12.06 -8.92 11.28
CA TYR A 196 11.90 -7.50 11.54
C TYR A 196 10.47 -7.10 11.88
N LEU A 197 9.50 -8.01 11.71
CA LEU A 197 8.11 -7.77 12.08
C LEU A 197 7.97 -7.44 13.57
N THR A 198 7.19 -6.41 13.88
CA THR A 198 6.88 -6.00 15.24
C THR A 198 5.37 -5.99 15.48
N ARG A 199 4.98 -6.08 16.75
CA ARG A 199 3.61 -5.79 17.15
C ARG A 199 3.45 -4.29 17.27
N ARG A 200 2.46 -3.74 16.56
CA ARG A 200 2.07 -2.34 16.71
C ARG A 200 1.60 -2.14 18.16
N LYS A 201 2.20 -1.17 18.85
CA LYS A 201 1.75 -0.79 20.19
C LYS A 201 0.44 -0.01 20.05
N PRO A 202 -0.54 -0.21 20.95
CA PRO A 202 -1.72 0.65 20.97
C PRO A 202 -1.26 2.11 21.08
N ARG A 203 -1.76 2.99 20.22
CA ARG A 203 -1.59 4.43 20.42
C ARG A 203 -2.35 4.79 21.71
N ALA A 204 -1.60 5.27 22.71
CA ALA A 204 -2.13 5.74 23.99
C ALA A 204 -2.92 7.04 23.81
#